data_AF-A0A250FPM6-F1
#
_entry.id   AF-A0A250FPM6-F1
#
_cell.length_a   1.000
_cell.length_b   1.000
_cell.length_c   1.000
_cell.angle_alpha   90.00
_cell.angle_beta   90.00
_cell.angle_gamma   90.00
#
_symmetry.space_group_name_H-M   'P 1'
#
loop_
_entity.id
_entity.type
_entity.pdbx_description
1 polymer ?
#
loop_
_entity_poly.entity_id
_entity_poly.type
_entity_poly.pdbx_seq_one_letter_code
_entity_poly.pdbx_strand_id
1 'polypeptide(L)'
;MQQILVKKSTIGFLTISFFIALFVGNRGNTRDTIVYLTVFKNIDSLDLLNPIKFYLFTGMEIGFGWYCYIINLITHSHVILFTIFSLFTFLIIYLISKKLNVTILSVLLLYISTGYFLLQQFMQIRQGLATPLALFAITVFIMDNNKFSIKFLLITLLAFSFHQIALPVILIGVLLSIILKKIDLSINEFKWISVFLFIIFIIIAKFLLVNLLTNISSRVEVYSNSSEYAENVGIFRLPNIKAFFTFLFILFLMNEKMYRNKLFTIFFLLFIVGVAFRIGFSDFAILSGRFATAFSFSEIFILPFAFYRFKYFNHIFLILFVIAQAIATYMFQAPFVIEDYFKPLSL
;
A
#
# COMPACT_ATOMS: atom_id res chain seq x y z
N MET A 1 -7.61 -19.82 -32.66
CA MET A 1 -7.23 -19.90 -31.23
C MET A 1 -5.94 -19.12 -31.01
N GLN A 2 -5.99 -17.94 -30.38
CA GLN A 2 -4.77 -17.30 -29.89
C GLN A 2 -4.25 -18.11 -28.70
N GLN A 3 -3.09 -18.76 -28.85
CA GLN A 3 -2.41 -19.40 -27.73
C GLN A 3 -2.03 -18.32 -26.72
N ILE A 4 -2.60 -18.40 -25.51
CA ILE A 4 -2.18 -17.56 -24.40
C ILE A 4 -0.78 -18.03 -23.97
N LEU A 5 0.26 -17.37 -24.47
CA LEU A 5 1.64 -17.60 -24.07
C LEU A 5 1.87 -17.04 -22.66
N VAL A 6 1.61 -17.84 -21.64
CA VAL A 6 1.95 -17.51 -20.26
C VAL A 6 3.45 -17.73 -20.04
N LYS A 7 4.20 -16.66 -19.73
CA LYS A 7 5.64 -16.76 -19.44
C LYS A 7 5.86 -17.61 -18.19
N LYS A 8 6.90 -18.46 -18.17
CA LYS A 8 7.27 -19.29 -16.98
C LYS A 8 7.38 -18.47 -15.69
N SER A 9 7.91 -17.25 -15.77
CA SER A 9 8.01 -16.33 -14.62
C SER A 9 6.65 -15.87 -14.07
N THR A 10 5.61 -15.82 -14.92
CA THR A 10 4.24 -15.53 -14.50
C THR A 10 3.66 -16.70 -13.71
N ILE A 11 3.86 -17.93 -14.20
CA ILE A 11 3.40 -19.14 -13.50
C ILE A 11 4.07 -19.24 -12.13
N GLY A 12 5.41 -19.12 -12.08
CA GLY A 12 6.14 -19.17 -10.81
C GLY A 12 5.66 -18.13 -9.80
N PHE A 13 5.39 -16.90 -10.23
CA PHE A 13 4.83 -15.87 -9.34
C PHE A 13 3.45 -16.24 -8.82
N LEU A 14 2.54 -16.69 -9.68
CA LEU A 14 1.19 -17.05 -9.28
C LEU A 14 1.18 -18.24 -8.32
N THR A 15 2.03 -19.24 -8.57
CA THR A 15 2.19 -20.38 -7.67
C THR A 15 2.68 -19.95 -6.28
N ILE A 16 3.74 -19.14 -6.21
CA ILE A 16 4.26 -18.64 -4.92
C ILE A 16 3.19 -17.77 -4.21
N SER A 17 2.55 -16.87 -4.94
CA SER A 17 1.50 -16.00 -4.40
C SER A 17 0.31 -16.79 -3.90
N PHE A 18 -0.04 -17.91 -4.53
CA PHE A 18 -1.10 -18.80 -4.08
C PHE A 18 -0.79 -19.44 -2.72
N PHE A 19 0.41 -19.98 -2.53
CA PHE A 19 0.80 -20.53 -1.23
C PHE A 19 0.84 -19.47 -0.13
N ILE A 20 1.34 -18.26 -0.44
CA ILE A 20 1.33 -17.16 0.52
C ILE A 20 -0.11 -16.70 0.82
N ALA A 21 -0.97 -16.62 -0.19
CA ALA A 21 -2.37 -16.26 -0.01
C ALA A 21 -3.12 -17.30 0.83
N LEU A 22 -2.84 -18.60 0.65
CA LEU A 22 -3.38 -19.65 1.51
C LEU A 22 -2.90 -19.51 2.97
N PHE A 23 -1.63 -19.13 3.17
CA PHE A 23 -1.13 -18.81 4.50
C PHE A 23 -1.89 -17.63 5.12
N VAL A 24 -2.14 -16.55 4.36
CA VAL A 24 -2.99 -15.43 4.78
C VAL A 24 -4.44 -15.90 5.07
N GLY A 25 -4.96 -16.81 4.25
CA GLY A 25 -6.28 -17.41 4.39
C GLY A 25 -6.49 -18.12 5.73
N ASN A 26 -5.51 -18.93 6.12
CA ASN A 26 -5.54 -19.74 7.35
C ASN A 26 -5.19 -18.95 8.63
N ARG A 27 -5.22 -17.62 8.58
CA ARG A 27 -4.95 -16.79 9.75
C ARG A 27 -5.99 -17.02 10.86
N GLY A 28 -5.50 -17.00 12.10
CA GLY A 28 -6.30 -16.92 13.30
C GLY A 28 -6.83 -15.52 13.58
N ASN A 29 -7.04 -15.21 14.86
CA ASN A 29 -7.61 -13.95 15.33
C ASN A 29 -6.61 -12.79 15.31
N THR A 30 -6.08 -12.47 14.13
CA THR A 30 -5.34 -11.23 13.91
C THR A 30 -6.26 -10.02 14.04
N ARG A 31 -5.68 -8.86 14.35
CA ARG A 31 -6.43 -7.60 14.52
C ARG A 31 -7.34 -7.36 13.31
N ASP A 32 -8.54 -6.87 13.55
CA ASP A 32 -9.63 -6.66 12.56
C ASP A 32 -10.23 -7.93 11.93
N THR A 33 -9.65 -9.14 12.08
CA THR A 33 -10.16 -10.36 11.43
C THR A 33 -11.60 -10.70 11.84
N ILE A 34 -11.92 -10.65 13.13
CA ILE A 34 -13.29 -10.85 13.63
C ILE A 34 -14.25 -9.84 12.98
N VAL A 35 -13.84 -8.58 12.88
CA VAL A 35 -14.71 -7.52 12.32
C VAL A 35 -15.06 -7.81 10.86
N TYR A 36 -14.08 -8.25 10.05
CA TYR A 36 -14.34 -8.67 8.67
C TYR A 36 -15.22 -9.91 8.60
N LEU A 37 -14.98 -10.87 9.48
CA LEU A 37 -15.72 -12.12 9.50
C LEU A 37 -17.18 -11.90 9.90
N THR A 38 -17.45 -11.00 10.84
CA THR A 38 -18.81 -10.61 11.24
C THR A 38 -19.57 -9.99 10.07
N VAL A 39 -18.94 -9.10 9.29
CA VAL A 39 -19.57 -8.53 8.08
C VAL A 39 -19.85 -9.63 7.05
N PHE A 40 -18.90 -10.52 6.82
CA PHE A 40 -19.05 -11.61 5.85
C PHE A 40 -20.16 -12.59 6.21
N LYS A 41 -20.29 -12.95 7.49
CA LYS A 41 -21.33 -13.87 7.98
C LYS A 41 -22.73 -13.27 7.95
N ASN A 42 -22.83 -11.96 8.14
CA ASN A 42 -24.12 -11.25 8.18
C ASN A 42 -24.45 -10.56 6.85
N ILE A 43 -23.73 -10.85 5.77
CA ILE A 43 -23.79 -10.07 4.52
C ILE A 43 -25.19 -9.99 3.92
N ASP A 44 -25.99 -11.06 4.06
CA ASP A 44 -27.35 -11.14 3.53
C ASP A 44 -28.34 -10.21 4.25
N SER A 45 -28.00 -9.76 5.45
CA SER A 45 -28.80 -8.81 6.24
C SER A 45 -28.41 -7.34 6.03
N LEU A 46 -27.36 -7.08 5.24
CA LEU A 46 -26.81 -5.73 5.05
C LEU A 46 -27.33 -5.08 3.76
N ASP A 47 -27.54 -3.76 3.80
CA ASP A 47 -27.95 -2.98 2.63
C ASP A 47 -26.76 -2.76 1.67
N LEU A 48 -26.70 -3.56 0.60
CA LEU A 48 -25.65 -3.50 -0.42
C LEU A 48 -25.89 -2.47 -1.53
N LEU A 49 -27.05 -1.81 -1.53
CA LEU A 49 -27.44 -0.81 -2.54
C LEU A 49 -27.18 0.61 -2.05
N ASN A 50 -27.09 0.81 -0.72
CA ASN A 50 -26.83 2.12 -0.12
C ASN A 50 -25.46 2.16 0.60
N PRO A 51 -24.41 2.71 -0.05
CA PRO A 51 -23.07 2.80 0.53
C PRO A 51 -23.01 3.55 1.87
N ILE A 52 -23.87 4.55 2.06
CA ILE A 52 -23.91 5.36 3.28
C ILE A 52 -24.44 4.52 4.43
N LYS A 53 -25.59 3.85 4.24
CA LYS A 53 -26.16 2.96 5.27
C LYS A 53 -25.21 1.80 5.61
N PHE A 54 -24.61 1.19 4.60
CA PHE A 54 -23.63 0.13 4.78
C PHE A 54 -22.45 0.60 5.64
N TYR A 55 -21.89 1.77 5.32
CA TYR A 55 -20.77 2.34 6.07
C TYR A 55 -21.16 2.71 7.50
N LEU A 56 -22.34 3.29 7.72
CA LEU A 56 -22.82 3.63 9.07
C LEU A 56 -22.97 2.38 9.96
N PHE A 57 -23.43 1.26 9.40
CA PHE A 57 -23.63 0.03 10.15
C PHE A 57 -22.33 -0.77 10.37
N THR A 58 -21.53 -0.93 9.31
CA THR A 58 -20.34 -1.82 9.35
C THR A 58 -19.05 -1.08 9.68
N GLY A 59 -19.02 0.23 9.46
CA GLY A 59 -17.79 1.00 9.48
C GLY A 59 -16.84 0.72 8.30
N MET A 60 -17.31 0.04 7.25
CA MET A 60 -16.54 -0.37 6.09
C MET A 60 -17.10 0.20 4.78
N GLU A 61 -16.24 0.43 3.79
CA GLU A 61 -16.71 0.87 2.47
C GLU A 61 -17.42 -0.26 1.71
N ILE A 62 -18.37 0.14 0.86
CA ILE A 62 -19.31 -0.76 0.18
C ILE A 62 -18.65 -1.81 -0.71
N GLY A 63 -17.47 -1.53 -1.27
CA GLY A 63 -16.73 -2.47 -2.10
C GLY A 63 -16.33 -3.73 -1.34
N PHE A 64 -16.08 -3.63 -0.03
CA PHE A 64 -15.88 -4.80 0.82
C PHE A 64 -17.16 -5.62 1.00
N GLY A 65 -18.32 -4.95 1.10
CA GLY A 65 -19.63 -5.61 1.14
C GLY A 65 -19.93 -6.39 -0.14
N TRP A 66 -19.77 -5.77 -1.31
CA TRP A 66 -19.94 -6.46 -2.60
C TRP A 66 -18.99 -7.65 -2.75
N TYR A 67 -17.74 -7.49 -2.31
CA TYR A 67 -16.79 -8.58 -2.27
C TYR A 67 -17.26 -9.74 -1.38
N CYS A 68 -17.67 -9.46 -0.14
CA CYS A 68 -18.20 -10.46 0.79
C CYS A 68 -19.41 -11.20 0.20
N TYR A 69 -20.32 -10.45 -0.43
CA TYR A 69 -21.53 -11.02 -1.04
C TYR A 69 -21.17 -12.01 -2.15
N ILE A 70 -20.28 -11.63 -3.07
CA ILE A 70 -19.83 -12.51 -4.17
C ILE A 70 -19.21 -13.80 -3.64
N ILE A 71 -18.39 -13.72 -2.59
CA ILE A 71 -17.78 -14.91 -1.99
C ILE A 71 -18.83 -15.77 -1.28
N ASN A 72 -19.77 -15.15 -0.56
CA ASN A 72 -20.81 -15.84 0.20
C ASN A 72 -21.72 -16.69 -0.73
N LEU A 73 -21.98 -16.22 -1.96
CA LEU A 73 -22.69 -16.99 -2.99
C LEU A 73 -22.03 -18.33 -3.34
N ILE A 74 -20.72 -18.48 -3.09
CA ILE A 74 -19.93 -19.66 -3.46
C ILE A 74 -19.56 -20.49 -2.21
N THR A 75 -19.27 -19.83 -1.09
CA THR A 75 -18.79 -20.50 0.12
C THR A 75 -18.96 -19.62 1.36
N HIS A 76 -19.08 -20.26 2.53
CA HIS A 76 -19.02 -19.59 3.83
C HIS A 76 -17.65 -19.72 4.51
N SER A 77 -16.62 -20.20 3.80
CA SER A 77 -15.28 -20.38 4.36
C SER A 77 -14.50 -19.07 4.45
N HIS A 78 -14.10 -18.69 5.68
CA HIS A 78 -13.24 -17.54 5.93
C HIS A 78 -11.83 -17.72 5.32
N VAL A 79 -11.36 -18.96 5.20
CA VAL A 79 -10.07 -19.26 4.55
C VAL A 79 -10.12 -18.87 3.09
N ILE A 80 -11.21 -19.22 2.40
CA ILE A 80 -11.39 -18.88 0.97
C ILE A 80 -11.56 -17.37 0.80
N LEU A 81 -12.34 -16.72 1.68
CA LEU A 81 -12.47 -15.26 1.73
C LEU A 81 -11.09 -14.59 1.76
N PHE A 82 -10.29 -14.82 2.81
CA PHE A 82 -9.03 -14.10 2.94
C PHE A 82 -7.97 -14.52 1.90
N THR A 83 -8.01 -15.77 1.43
CA THR A 83 -7.13 -16.24 0.33
C THR A 83 -7.41 -15.48 -0.96
N ILE A 84 -8.68 -15.39 -1.39
CA ILE A 84 -9.04 -14.72 -2.64
C ILE A 84 -8.73 -13.22 -2.56
N PHE A 85 -9.01 -12.61 -1.41
CA PHE A 85 -8.69 -11.20 -1.20
C PHE A 85 -7.17 -10.93 -1.32
N SER A 86 -6.35 -11.82 -0.73
CA SER A 86 -4.89 -11.76 -0.84
C SER A 86 -4.40 -11.96 -2.27
N LEU A 87 -4.96 -12.92 -3.01
CA LEU A 87 -4.65 -13.17 -4.41
C LEU A 87 -4.93 -11.95 -5.31
N PHE A 88 -6.05 -11.25 -5.10
CA PHE A 88 -6.30 -10.01 -5.83
C PHE A 88 -5.22 -8.96 -5.57
N THR A 89 -4.79 -8.81 -4.32
CA THR A 89 -3.70 -7.89 -3.98
C THR A 89 -2.40 -8.24 -4.72
N PHE A 90 -2.00 -9.51 -4.68
CA PHE A 90 -0.81 -9.99 -5.41
C PHE A 90 -0.93 -9.81 -6.92
N LEU A 91 -2.11 -10.06 -7.50
CA LEU A 91 -2.36 -9.86 -8.92
C LEU A 91 -2.12 -8.40 -9.32
N ILE A 92 -2.63 -7.44 -8.55
CA ILE A 92 -2.43 -6.01 -8.86
C ILE A 92 -0.95 -5.62 -8.72
N ILE A 93 -0.26 -6.08 -7.66
CA ILE A 93 1.19 -5.86 -7.49
C ILE A 93 1.96 -6.39 -8.72
N TYR A 94 1.59 -7.56 -9.21
CA TYR A 94 2.19 -8.14 -10.40
C TYR A 94 1.93 -7.34 -11.68
N LEU A 95 0.70 -6.84 -11.87
CA LEU A 95 0.36 -6.01 -13.02
C LEU A 95 1.19 -4.73 -13.04
N ILE A 96 1.34 -4.06 -11.90
CA ILE A 96 2.20 -2.87 -11.75
C ILE A 96 3.66 -3.22 -12.04
N SER A 97 4.17 -4.31 -11.46
CA SER A 97 5.57 -4.74 -11.64
C SER A 97 5.90 -4.97 -13.11
N LYS A 98 4.96 -5.57 -13.87
CA LYS A 98 5.09 -5.75 -15.32
C LYS A 98 5.16 -4.41 -16.07
N LYS A 99 4.35 -3.42 -15.71
CA LYS A 99 4.38 -2.10 -16.36
C LYS A 99 5.65 -1.32 -16.06
N LEU A 100 6.21 -1.50 -14.87
CA LEU A 100 7.49 -0.92 -14.46
C LEU A 100 8.71 -1.63 -15.04
N ASN A 101 8.55 -2.82 -15.62
CA ASN A 101 9.65 -3.69 -16.03
C ASN A 101 10.64 -4.03 -14.89
N VAL A 102 10.09 -4.21 -13.68
CA VAL A 102 10.87 -4.64 -12.50
C VAL A 102 10.68 -6.14 -12.27
N THR A 103 11.74 -6.83 -11.84
CA THR A 103 11.67 -8.26 -11.50
C THR A 103 10.63 -8.48 -10.41
N ILE A 104 9.60 -9.25 -10.76
CA ILE A 104 8.46 -9.53 -9.87
C ILE A 104 8.92 -10.19 -8.57
N LEU A 105 9.89 -11.11 -8.63
CA LEU A 105 10.43 -11.76 -7.44
C LEU A 105 11.04 -10.76 -6.46
N SER A 106 11.73 -9.72 -6.95
CA SER A 106 12.31 -8.68 -6.09
C SER A 106 11.23 -7.83 -5.42
N VAL A 107 10.17 -7.48 -6.16
CA VAL A 107 9.00 -6.77 -5.58
C VAL A 107 8.32 -7.63 -4.53
N LEU A 108 8.14 -8.92 -4.81
CA LEU A 108 7.51 -9.88 -3.90
C LEU A 108 8.33 -10.03 -2.61
N LEU A 109 9.63 -10.28 -2.70
CA LEU A 109 10.51 -10.40 -1.53
C LEU A 109 10.52 -9.12 -0.67
N LEU A 110 10.55 -7.95 -1.31
CA LEU A 110 10.42 -6.69 -0.58
C LEU A 110 9.05 -6.58 0.08
N TYR A 111 7.96 -6.87 -0.63
CA TYR A 111 6.62 -6.79 -0.07
C TYR A 111 6.47 -7.69 1.17
N ILE A 112 6.79 -8.98 1.06
CA ILE A 112 6.61 -9.94 2.15
C ILE A 112 7.50 -9.60 3.36
N SER A 113 8.69 -9.02 3.14
CA SER A 113 9.57 -8.63 4.26
C SER A 113 9.18 -7.32 4.94
N THR A 114 8.34 -6.49 4.32
CA THR A 114 7.88 -5.22 4.93
C THR A 114 6.71 -5.40 5.89
N GLY A 115 6.57 -4.43 6.80
CA GLY A 115 5.32 -4.22 7.53
C GLY A 115 4.10 -3.96 6.64
N TYR A 116 4.27 -3.62 5.36
CA TYR A 116 3.14 -3.51 4.42
C TYR A 116 2.42 -4.84 4.29
N PHE A 117 3.15 -5.96 4.08
CA PHE A 117 2.51 -7.27 3.97
C PHE A 117 1.74 -7.61 5.24
N LEU A 118 2.36 -7.46 6.42
CA LEU A 118 1.69 -7.78 7.68
C LEU A 118 0.43 -6.95 7.91
N LEU A 119 0.58 -5.62 7.87
CA LEU A 119 -0.54 -4.71 8.11
C LEU A 119 -1.62 -4.92 7.07
N GLN A 120 -1.28 -4.99 5.78
CA GLN A 120 -2.25 -5.00 4.70
C GLN A 120 -2.82 -6.37 4.36
N GLN A 121 -2.19 -7.46 4.78
CA GLN A 121 -2.73 -8.82 4.56
C GLN A 121 -3.39 -9.39 5.81
N PHE A 122 -3.06 -8.93 7.03
CA PHE A 122 -3.62 -9.51 8.26
C PHE A 122 -4.49 -8.56 9.09
N MET A 123 -4.42 -7.24 8.87
CA MET A 123 -5.18 -6.27 9.65
C MET A 123 -6.02 -5.33 8.78
N GLN A 124 -5.38 -4.52 7.95
CA GLN A 124 -6.01 -3.49 7.14
C GLN A 124 -6.24 -3.98 5.71
N ILE A 125 -6.90 -5.13 5.53
CA ILE A 125 -7.04 -5.77 4.21
C ILE A 125 -7.68 -4.83 3.18
N ARG A 126 -8.71 -4.08 3.58
CA ARG A 126 -9.37 -3.09 2.71
C ARG A 126 -8.41 -2.06 2.14
N GLN A 127 -7.63 -1.40 3.00
CA GLN A 127 -6.57 -0.48 2.58
C GLN A 127 -5.47 -1.21 1.78
N GLY A 128 -5.19 -2.46 2.16
CA GLY A 128 -4.22 -3.33 1.52
C GLY A 128 -4.49 -3.66 0.07
N LEU A 129 -5.76 -3.78 -0.33
CA LEU A 129 -6.17 -3.93 -1.72
C LEU A 129 -6.32 -2.57 -2.42
N ALA A 130 -6.91 -1.59 -1.73
CA ALA A 130 -7.18 -0.27 -2.28
C ALA A 130 -5.90 0.49 -2.68
N THR A 131 -4.82 0.35 -1.90
CA THR A 131 -3.54 1.04 -2.15
C THR A 131 -2.85 0.59 -3.45
N PRO A 132 -2.60 -0.72 -3.69
CA PRO A 132 -2.09 -1.17 -4.98
C PRO A 132 -3.07 -0.88 -6.12
N LEU A 133 -4.39 -0.95 -5.92
CA LEU A 133 -5.35 -0.51 -6.95
C LEU A 133 -5.17 0.97 -7.30
N ALA A 134 -4.97 1.84 -6.32
CA ALA A 134 -4.68 3.25 -6.53
C ALA A 134 -3.39 3.47 -7.34
N LEU A 135 -2.30 2.76 -6.99
CA LEU A 135 -1.06 2.80 -7.77
C LEU A 135 -1.24 2.24 -9.19
N PHE A 136 -2.10 1.24 -9.36
CA PHE A 136 -2.42 0.70 -10.68
C PHE A 136 -3.26 1.68 -11.51
N ALA A 137 -4.20 2.41 -10.91
CA ALA A 137 -4.91 3.50 -11.57
C ALA A 137 -3.92 4.57 -12.06
N ILE A 138 -3.01 5.03 -11.19
CA ILE A 138 -1.96 6.00 -11.56
C ILE A 138 -1.08 5.45 -12.68
N THR A 139 -0.74 4.16 -12.65
CA THR A 139 0.01 3.49 -13.72
C THR A 139 -0.73 3.58 -15.05
N VAL A 140 -2.03 3.25 -15.08
CA VAL A 140 -2.86 3.34 -16.29
C VAL A 140 -2.95 4.78 -16.79
N PHE A 141 -3.15 5.75 -15.89
CA PHE A 141 -3.18 7.18 -16.24
C PHE A 141 -1.90 7.63 -16.95
N ILE A 142 -0.73 7.28 -16.40
CA ILE A 142 0.58 7.63 -16.97
C ILE A 142 0.78 6.95 -18.33
N MET A 143 0.41 5.67 -18.44
CA MET A 143 0.52 4.91 -19.69
C MET A 143 -0.39 5.46 -20.80
N ASP A 144 -1.56 5.97 -20.44
CA ASP A 144 -2.50 6.61 -21.36
C ASP A 144 -2.13 8.09 -21.62
N ASN A 145 -0.85 8.46 -21.46
CA ASN A 145 -0.30 9.81 -21.67
C ASN A 145 -0.92 10.90 -20.77
N ASN A 146 -1.29 10.54 -19.54
CA ASN A 146 -1.96 11.41 -18.57
C ASN A 146 -3.37 11.82 -19.00
N LYS A 147 -4.13 10.87 -19.58
CA LYS A 147 -5.53 11.06 -19.94
C LYS A 147 -6.43 10.33 -18.94
N PHE A 148 -7.58 10.93 -18.64
CA PHE A 148 -8.64 10.33 -17.83
C PHE A 148 -9.42 9.29 -18.64
N SER A 149 -8.79 8.15 -18.91
CA SER A 149 -9.44 7.06 -19.65
C SER A 149 -10.52 6.38 -18.80
N ILE A 150 -11.48 5.72 -19.46
CA ILE A 150 -12.52 4.93 -18.77
C ILE A 150 -11.87 3.87 -17.86
N LYS A 151 -10.76 3.25 -18.30
CA LYS A 151 -10.00 2.29 -17.49
C LYS A 151 -9.48 2.92 -16.20
N PHE A 152 -8.87 4.10 -16.29
CA PHE A 152 -8.41 4.85 -15.12
C PHE A 152 -9.58 5.13 -14.15
N LEU A 153 -10.72 5.61 -14.66
CA LEU A 153 -11.88 5.94 -13.85
C LEU A 153 -12.46 4.71 -13.15
N LEU A 154 -12.62 3.58 -13.85
CA LEU A 154 -13.13 2.34 -13.28
C LEU A 154 -12.22 1.79 -12.18
N ILE A 155 -10.90 1.78 -12.39
CA ILE A 155 -9.95 1.32 -11.37
C ILE A 155 -9.95 2.28 -10.16
N THR A 156 -10.09 3.59 -10.39
CA THR A 156 -10.19 4.59 -9.32
C THR A 156 -11.43 4.37 -8.47
N LEU A 157 -12.60 4.18 -9.10
CA LEU A 157 -13.85 3.89 -8.40
C LEU A 157 -13.78 2.57 -7.63
N LEU A 158 -13.14 1.55 -8.21
CA LEU A 158 -12.90 0.28 -7.54
C LEU A 158 -11.97 0.43 -6.33
N ALA A 159 -10.87 1.18 -6.45
CA ALA A 159 -9.96 1.43 -5.33
C ALA A 159 -10.67 2.17 -4.19
N PHE A 160 -11.43 3.21 -4.54
CA PHE A 160 -12.18 4.03 -3.59
C PHE A 160 -13.31 3.27 -2.91
N SER A 161 -13.98 2.34 -3.61
CA SER A 161 -15.04 1.51 -3.02
C SER A 161 -14.50 0.55 -1.96
N PHE A 162 -13.21 0.19 -1.98
CA PHE A 162 -12.58 -0.61 -0.93
C PHE A 162 -12.01 0.22 0.22
N HIS A 163 -11.46 1.41 -0.06
CA HIS A 163 -10.95 2.29 0.99
C HIS A 163 -10.83 3.74 0.53
N GLN A 164 -11.32 4.68 1.34
CA GLN A 164 -11.30 6.11 1.00
C GLN A 164 -9.90 6.70 0.79
N ILE A 165 -8.86 6.13 1.42
CA ILE A 165 -7.46 6.59 1.29
C ILE A 165 -6.93 6.50 -0.15
N ALA A 166 -7.53 5.64 -0.99
CA ALA A 166 -7.14 5.52 -2.38
C ALA A 166 -7.27 6.86 -3.13
N LEU A 167 -8.28 7.67 -2.80
CA LEU A 167 -8.54 8.91 -3.51
C LEU A 167 -7.43 9.95 -3.30
N PRO A 168 -6.98 10.29 -2.06
CA PRO A 168 -5.80 11.13 -1.86
C PRO A 168 -4.54 10.64 -2.59
N VAL A 169 -4.27 9.33 -2.58
CA VAL A 169 -3.12 8.74 -3.29
C VAL A 169 -3.21 9.00 -4.80
N ILE A 170 -4.39 8.74 -5.39
CA ILE A 170 -4.65 8.95 -6.83
C ILE A 170 -4.56 10.43 -7.19
N LEU A 171 -5.21 11.31 -6.42
CA LEU A 171 -5.23 12.75 -6.70
C LEU A 171 -3.81 13.35 -6.67
N ILE A 172 -3.02 13.03 -5.64
CA ILE A 172 -1.64 13.50 -5.54
C ILE A 172 -0.80 12.90 -6.67
N GLY A 173 -0.92 11.60 -6.95
CA GLY A 173 -0.17 10.97 -8.04
C GLY A 173 -0.48 11.55 -9.42
N VAL A 174 -1.76 11.80 -9.71
CA VAL A 174 -2.22 12.44 -10.95
C VAL A 174 -1.70 13.87 -11.04
N LEU A 175 -1.81 14.66 -9.97
CA LEU A 175 -1.33 16.04 -9.91
C LEU A 175 0.17 16.11 -10.20
N LEU A 176 0.98 15.30 -9.49
CA LEU A 176 2.43 15.23 -9.68
C LEU A 176 2.78 14.84 -11.13
N SER A 177 2.03 13.90 -11.72
CA SER A 177 2.26 13.47 -13.11
C SER A 177 1.94 14.55 -14.14
N ILE A 178 0.86 15.30 -13.93
CA ILE A 178 0.50 16.44 -14.79
C ILE A 178 1.56 17.55 -14.69
N ILE A 179 2.03 17.85 -13.47
CA ILE A 179 3.07 18.86 -13.23
C ILE A 179 4.37 18.45 -13.94
N LEU A 180 4.89 17.25 -13.68
CA LEU A 180 6.13 16.77 -14.29
C LEU A 180 6.06 16.64 -15.82
N LYS A 181 4.87 16.44 -16.40
CA LYS A 181 4.72 16.43 -17.87
C LYS A 181 5.00 17.80 -18.48
N LYS A 182 4.76 18.89 -17.73
CA LYS A 182 4.86 20.28 -18.22
C LYS A 182 6.21 20.93 -17.95
N ILE A 183 7.03 20.35 -17.09
CA ILE A 183 8.31 20.92 -16.67
C ILE A 183 9.42 20.02 -17.21
N ASP A 184 10.40 20.62 -17.89
CA ASP A 184 11.63 19.92 -18.25
C ASP A 184 12.67 20.16 -17.17
N LEU A 185 13.09 19.09 -16.49
CA LEU A 185 14.03 19.13 -15.38
C LEU A 185 15.20 18.19 -15.67
N SER A 186 16.41 18.65 -15.38
CA SER A 186 17.56 17.76 -15.23
C SER A 186 17.40 16.86 -14.00
N ILE A 187 18.14 15.75 -13.96
CA ILE A 187 18.12 14.85 -12.79
C ILE A 187 18.51 15.56 -11.48
N ASN A 188 19.44 16.52 -11.55
CA ASN A 188 19.91 17.23 -10.36
C ASN A 188 18.83 18.18 -9.84
N GLU A 189 18.14 18.90 -10.72
CA GLU A 189 16.99 19.74 -10.35
C GLU A 189 15.87 18.87 -9.77
N PHE A 190 15.59 17.71 -10.38
CA PHE A 190 14.60 16.78 -9.86
C PHE A 190 14.97 16.26 -8.45
N LYS A 191 16.24 15.97 -8.18
CA LYS A 191 16.72 15.58 -6.83
C LYS A 191 16.50 16.70 -5.81
N TRP A 192 16.80 17.94 -6.16
CA TRP A 192 16.57 19.09 -5.27
C TRP A 192 15.09 19.34 -5.03
N ILE A 193 14.26 19.27 -6.08
CA ILE A 193 12.80 19.36 -5.95
C ILE A 193 12.25 18.24 -5.06
N SER A 194 12.80 17.03 -5.16
CA SER A 194 12.42 15.90 -4.30
C SER A 194 12.68 16.20 -2.81
N VAL A 195 13.83 16.80 -2.48
CA VAL A 195 14.16 17.23 -1.11
C VAL A 195 13.25 18.38 -0.66
N PHE A 196 12.99 19.34 -1.54
CA PHE A 196 12.08 20.45 -1.25
C PHE A 196 10.65 19.97 -0.96
N LEU A 197 10.11 19.09 -1.81
CA LEU A 197 8.79 18.48 -1.61
C LEU A 197 8.74 17.70 -0.30
N PHE A 198 9.78 16.93 0.03
CA PHE A 198 9.87 16.22 1.31
C PHE A 198 9.68 17.17 2.51
N ILE A 199 10.39 18.30 2.53
CA ILE A 199 10.29 19.31 3.61
C ILE A 199 8.90 19.95 3.63
N ILE A 200 8.39 20.36 2.47
CA ILE A 200 7.07 21.00 2.36
C ILE A 200 5.95 20.07 2.85
N PHE A 201 5.97 18.79 2.48
CA PHE A 201 4.95 17.85 2.95
C PHE A 201 5.06 17.54 4.44
N ILE A 202 6.23 17.62 5.07
CA ILE A 202 6.37 17.56 6.53
C ILE A 202 5.64 18.74 7.17
N ILE A 203 5.86 19.96 6.67
CA ILE A 203 5.22 21.18 7.18
C ILE A 203 3.70 21.10 6.99
N ILE A 204 3.23 20.72 5.80
CA ILE A 204 1.79 20.54 5.52
C ILE A 204 1.19 19.49 6.45
N ALA A 205 1.84 18.35 6.64
CA ALA A 205 1.35 17.32 7.56
C ALA A 205 1.23 17.85 8.99
N LYS A 206 2.32 18.43 9.51
CA LYS A 206 2.42 18.87 10.91
C LYS A 206 1.45 20.00 11.26
N PHE A 207 1.35 21.01 10.39
CA PHE A 207 0.67 22.27 10.73
C PHE A 207 -0.71 22.44 10.09
N LEU A 208 -0.97 21.77 8.96
CA LEU A 208 -2.23 21.93 8.23
C LEU A 208 -3.13 20.69 8.34
N LEU A 209 -2.61 19.52 7.97
CA LEU A 209 -3.44 18.32 7.79
C LEU A 209 -3.94 17.73 9.10
N VAL A 210 -3.17 17.79 10.19
CA VAL A 210 -3.64 17.31 11.50
C VAL A 210 -4.97 17.97 11.87
N ASN A 211 -4.98 19.31 11.91
CA ASN A 211 -6.17 20.09 12.30
C ASN A 211 -7.32 19.90 11.32
N LEU A 212 -7.03 19.83 10.02
CA LEU A 212 -8.05 19.62 9.00
C LEU A 212 -8.74 18.25 9.16
N LEU A 213 -7.94 17.19 9.37
CA LEU A 213 -8.44 15.81 9.44
C LEU A 213 -9.23 15.56 10.73
N THR A 214 -8.81 16.13 11.86
CA THR A 214 -9.55 16.04 13.12
C THR A 214 -10.91 16.73 13.03
N ASN A 215 -11.00 17.86 12.31
CA ASN A 215 -12.26 18.62 12.19
C ASN A 215 -13.27 17.99 11.22
N ILE A 216 -12.80 17.24 10.22
CA ILE A 216 -13.66 16.66 9.16
C ILE A 216 -14.06 15.21 9.47
N SER A 217 -13.30 14.50 10.31
CA SER A 217 -13.54 13.08 10.59
C SER A 217 -13.66 12.79 12.08
N SER A 218 -14.88 12.48 12.52
CA SER A 218 -15.16 12.04 13.90
C SER A 218 -14.35 10.80 14.30
N ARG A 219 -14.01 9.91 13.36
CA ARG A 219 -13.12 8.77 13.63
C ARG A 219 -11.69 9.22 13.90
N VAL A 220 -11.16 10.15 13.11
CA VAL A 220 -9.81 10.69 13.34
C VAL A 220 -9.76 11.45 14.66
N GLU A 221 -10.81 12.19 15.00
CA GLU A 221 -10.96 12.86 16.28
C GLU A 221 -10.95 11.86 17.45
N VAL A 222 -11.77 10.81 17.41
CA VAL A 222 -11.80 9.76 18.44
C VAL A 222 -10.42 9.10 18.60
N TYR A 223 -9.76 8.77 17.50
CA TYR A 223 -8.40 8.21 17.52
C TYR A 223 -7.37 9.19 18.10
N SER A 224 -7.48 10.47 17.79
CA SER A 224 -6.56 11.51 18.27
C SER A 224 -6.73 11.80 19.76
N ASN A 225 -7.90 11.51 20.32
CA ASN A 225 -8.21 11.72 21.74
C ASN A 225 -8.08 10.45 22.61
N SER A 226 -7.91 9.27 21.99
CA SER A 226 -7.78 8.01 22.70
C SER A 226 -6.36 7.78 23.21
N SER A 227 -6.20 7.40 24.48
CA SER A 227 -4.89 7.13 25.10
C SER A 227 -4.08 6.04 24.39
N GLU A 228 -4.73 5.06 23.76
CA GLU A 228 -4.10 3.98 23.00
C GLU A 228 -3.47 4.45 21.68
N TYR A 229 -3.99 5.52 21.06
CA TYR A 229 -3.60 5.94 19.71
C TYR A 229 -3.07 7.37 19.61
N ALA A 230 -3.23 8.16 20.67
CA ALA A 230 -2.69 9.51 20.85
C ALA A 230 -1.26 9.51 21.43
N GLU A 231 -0.67 8.35 21.68
CA GLU A 231 0.72 8.27 22.13
C GLU A 231 1.66 8.92 21.11
N ASN A 232 2.53 9.80 21.60
CA ASN A 232 3.58 10.39 20.79
C ASN A 232 4.54 9.27 20.36
N VAL A 233 4.47 8.93 19.08
CA VAL A 233 5.29 7.89 18.46
C VAL A 233 6.75 8.35 18.42
N GLY A 234 7.02 9.65 18.41
CA GLY A 234 8.38 10.18 18.36
C GLY A 234 9.01 10.01 16.98
N ILE A 235 9.86 10.96 16.61
CA ILE A 235 10.43 11.04 15.26
C ILE A 235 11.44 9.90 15.02
N PHE A 236 12.21 9.51 16.04
CA PHE A 236 13.32 8.55 15.94
C PHE A 236 12.94 7.08 16.18
N ARG A 237 11.76 6.64 15.75
CA ARG A 237 11.45 5.20 15.74
C ARG A 237 12.06 4.50 14.54
N LEU A 238 12.32 3.21 14.70
CA LEU A 238 12.87 2.34 13.65
C LEU A 238 12.13 2.43 12.30
N PRO A 239 10.78 2.46 12.22
CA PRO A 239 10.09 2.61 10.94
C PRO A 239 10.31 3.97 10.25
N ASN A 240 10.58 5.03 11.02
CA ASN A 240 10.83 6.38 10.50
C ASN A 240 12.27 6.48 10.02
N ILE A 241 13.21 6.00 10.84
CA ILE A 241 14.64 5.90 10.50
C ILE A 241 14.81 5.10 9.21
N LYS A 242 14.19 3.92 9.12
CA LYS A 242 14.22 3.09 7.92
C LYS A 242 13.65 3.82 6.70
N ALA A 243 12.48 4.45 6.82
CA ALA A 243 11.86 5.16 5.71
C ALA A 243 12.73 6.32 5.21
N PHE A 244 13.34 7.08 6.11
CA PHE A 244 14.25 8.17 5.78
C PHE A 244 15.53 7.68 5.10
N PHE A 245 16.17 6.63 5.62
CA PHE A 245 17.35 6.05 4.97
C PHE A 245 17.02 5.42 3.62
N THR A 246 15.85 4.80 3.44
CA THR A 246 15.41 4.32 2.13
C THR A 246 15.22 5.47 1.15
N PHE A 247 14.66 6.61 1.59
CA PHE A 247 14.60 7.83 0.79
C PHE A 247 15.97 8.31 0.34
N LEU A 248 16.91 8.48 1.27
CA LEU A 248 18.28 8.90 0.94
C LEU A 248 18.96 7.90 -0.01
N PHE A 249 18.81 6.60 0.24
CA PHE A 249 19.39 5.55 -0.58
C PHE A 249 18.91 5.61 -2.03
N ILE A 250 17.60 5.74 -2.26
CA ILE A 250 17.04 5.86 -3.61
C ILE A 250 17.46 7.20 -4.25
N LEU A 251 17.40 8.31 -3.50
CA LEU A 251 17.75 9.64 -3.98
C LEU A 251 19.20 9.71 -4.49
N PHE A 252 20.15 9.17 -3.72
CA PHE A 252 21.56 9.17 -4.07
C PHE A 252 21.87 8.25 -5.25
N LEU A 253 21.29 7.04 -5.27
CA LEU A 253 21.57 6.05 -6.32
C LEU A 253 20.80 6.26 -7.63
N MET A 254 19.79 7.14 -7.63
CA MET A 254 19.02 7.49 -8.81
C MET A 254 19.91 8.05 -9.92
N ASN A 255 19.76 7.47 -11.12
CA ASN A 255 20.46 7.86 -12.34
C ASN A 255 19.47 8.27 -13.44
N GLU A 256 20.00 8.74 -14.57
CA GLU A 256 19.21 9.19 -15.73
C GLU A 256 18.23 8.13 -16.24
N LYS A 257 18.63 6.86 -16.27
CA LYS A 257 17.77 5.77 -16.74
C LYS A 257 16.55 5.57 -15.83
N MET A 258 16.74 5.68 -14.52
CA MET A 258 15.65 5.61 -13.54
C MET A 258 14.74 6.82 -13.66
N TYR A 259 15.33 8.03 -13.69
CA TYR A 259 14.59 9.29 -13.81
C TYR A 259 13.73 9.38 -15.09
N ARG A 260 14.23 8.87 -16.22
CA ARG A 260 13.47 8.82 -17.49
C ARG A 260 12.28 7.87 -17.45
N ASN A 261 12.23 6.93 -16.50
CA ASN A 261 11.06 6.08 -16.30
C ASN A 261 10.00 6.86 -15.52
N LYS A 262 8.99 7.38 -16.23
CA LYS A 262 7.90 8.17 -15.64
C LYS A 262 7.20 7.49 -14.47
N LEU A 263 6.98 6.18 -14.54
CA LEU A 263 6.35 5.43 -13.46
C LEU A 263 7.24 5.41 -12.22
N PHE A 264 8.55 5.16 -12.38
CA PHE A 264 9.51 5.22 -11.29
C PHE A 264 9.50 6.61 -10.63
N THR A 265 9.57 7.67 -11.42
CA THR A 265 9.64 9.06 -10.95
C THR A 265 8.41 9.45 -10.14
N ILE A 266 7.20 9.13 -10.64
CA ILE A 266 5.96 9.41 -9.89
C ILE A 266 5.84 8.54 -8.64
N PHE A 267 6.21 7.27 -8.71
CA PHE A 267 6.19 6.40 -7.53
C PHE A 267 7.20 6.83 -6.47
N PHE A 268 8.35 7.37 -6.88
CA PHE A 268 9.33 7.96 -5.97
C PHE A 268 8.80 9.22 -5.29
N LEU A 269 8.11 10.10 -6.02
CA LEU A 269 7.47 11.27 -5.41
C LEU A 269 6.34 10.88 -4.44
N LEU A 270 5.51 9.89 -4.77
CA LEU A 270 4.52 9.34 -3.83
C LEU A 270 5.18 8.76 -2.59
N PHE A 271 6.29 8.04 -2.77
CA PHE A 271 7.08 7.52 -1.65
C PHE A 271 7.57 8.67 -0.76
N ILE A 272 8.10 9.75 -1.33
CA ILE A 272 8.52 10.95 -0.59
C ILE A 272 7.36 11.54 0.22
N VAL A 273 6.18 11.68 -0.38
CA VAL A 273 4.97 12.15 0.33
C VAL A 273 4.68 11.24 1.53
N GLY A 274 4.77 9.92 1.35
CA GLY A 274 4.61 8.95 2.44
C GLY A 274 5.65 9.10 3.54
N VAL A 275 6.93 9.25 3.22
CA VAL A 275 8.00 9.48 4.22
C VAL A 275 7.79 10.80 4.95
N ALA A 276 7.42 11.87 4.22
CA ALA A 276 7.12 13.17 4.79
C ALA A 276 5.92 13.12 5.75
N PHE A 277 4.84 12.45 5.38
CA PHE A 277 3.67 12.26 6.25
C PHE A 277 3.99 11.43 7.49
N ARG A 278 4.82 10.40 7.35
CA ARG A 278 5.27 9.60 8.51
C ARG A 278 5.98 10.46 9.55
N ILE A 279 6.85 11.37 9.12
CA ILE A 279 7.60 12.27 10.01
C ILE A 279 6.72 13.43 10.51
N GLY A 280 5.95 14.05 9.62
CA GLY A 280 5.08 15.18 9.95
C GLY A 280 3.95 14.82 10.93
N PHE A 281 3.42 13.59 10.84
CA PHE A 281 2.44 13.05 11.78
C PHE A 281 3.07 12.31 12.98
N SER A 282 4.34 12.50 13.29
CA SER A 282 5.03 11.78 14.37
C SER A 282 4.36 11.87 15.75
N ASP A 283 3.53 12.89 16.00
CA ASP A 283 2.75 13.01 17.23
C ASP A 283 1.41 12.22 17.19
N PHE A 284 1.01 11.70 16.03
CA PHE A 284 -0.27 11.02 15.80
C PHE A 284 -0.04 9.62 15.21
N ALA A 285 -0.01 8.60 16.07
CA ALA A 285 0.37 7.23 15.71
C ALA A 285 -0.42 6.67 14.52
N ILE A 286 -1.74 6.86 14.52
CA ILE A 286 -2.61 6.34 13.47
C ILE A 286 -2.37 7.03 12.13
N LEU A 287 -2.19 8.35 12.11
CA LEU A 287 -1.94 9.08 10.87
C LEU A 287 -0.53 8.78 10.32
N SER A 288 0.49 8.78 11.19
CA SER A 288 1.87 8.39 10.83
C SER A 288 1.96 6.94 10.33
N GLY A 289 1.14 6.04 10.88
CA GLY A 289 1.05 4.65 10.45
C GLY A 289 0.23 4.47 9.18
N ARG A 290 -1.09 4.61 9.28
CA ARG A 290 -2.04 4.20 8.24
C ARG A 290 -2.02 5.13 7.02
N PHE A 291 -2.01 6.44 7.24
CA PHE A 291 -2.07 7.42 6.15
C PHE A 291 -0.76 7.42 5.34
N ALA A 292 0.39 7.52 6.02
CA ALA A 292 1.69 7.50 5.37
C ALA A 292 1.94 6.20 4.58
N THR A 293 1.51 5.06 5.13
CA THR A 293 1.71 3.74 4.51
C THR A 293 1.03 3.61 3.14
N ALA A 294 -0.11 4.26 2.93
CA ALA A 294 -0.77 4.24 1.62
C ALA A 294 0.10 4.89 0.53
N PHE A 295 0.78 5.99 0.85
CA PHE A 295 1.68 6.68 -0.07
C PHE A 295 3.02 5.96 -0.20
N SER A 296 3.60 5.52 0.91
CA SER A 296 4.91 4.86 0.93
C SER A 296 4.88 3.44 0.37
N PHE A 297 3.70 2.85 0.13
CA PHE A 297 3.56 1.53 -0.48
C PHE A 297 4.26 1.41 -1.85
N SER A 298 4.42 2.51 -2.58
CA SER A 298 5.15 2.53 -3.85
C SER A 298 6.61 2.10 -3.72
N GLU A 299 7.18 2.15 -2.51
CA GLU A 299 8.54 1.72 -2.16
C GLU A 299 8.90 0.35 -2.74
N ILE A 300 8.01 -0.64 -2.60
CA ILE A 300 8.28 -2.05 -3.00
C ILE A 300 8.60 -2.17 -4.50
N PHE A 301 8.11 -1.22 -5.31
CA PHE A 301 8.29 -1.20 -6.75
C PHE A 301 9.54 -0.43 -7.19
N ILE A 302 9.89 0.64 -6.48
CA ILE A 302 11.00 1.54 -6.85
C ILE A 302 12.33 1.12 -6.24
N LEU A 303 12.32 0.53 -5.05
CA LEU A 303 13.54 0.14 -4.35
C LEU A 303 14.41 -0.89 -5.11
N PRO A 304 13.86 -1.87 -5.87
CA PRO A 304 14.66 -2.76 -6.71
C PRO A 304 15.57 -2.02 -7.70
N PHE A 305 15.13 -0.86 -8.24
CA PHE A 305 15.93 -0.09 -9.19
C PHE A 305 17.24 0.40 -8.57
N ALA A 306 17.22 0.78 -7.30
CA ALA A 306 18.42 1.21 -6.58
C ALA A 306 19.40 0.05 -6.42
N PHE A 307 18.93 -1.16 -6.09
CA PHE A 307 19.79 -2.34 -6.00
C PHE A 307 20.37 -2.78 -7.35
N TYR A 308 19.63 -2.63 -8.44
CA TYR A 308 20.13 -2.95 -9.79
C TYR A 308 21.26 -2.04 -10.27
N ARG A 309 21.59 -0.97 -9.53
CA ARG A 309 22.79 -0.16 -9.78
C ARG A 309 24.08 -0.96 -9.54
N PHE A 310 24.04 -1.97 -8.67
CA PHE A 310 25.18 -2.82 -8.35
C PHE A 310 25.24 -4.02 -9.29
N LYS A 311 25.96 -3.91 -10.41
CA LYS A 311 25.99 -4.93 -11.48
C LYS A 311 26.22 -6.37 -10.98
N TYR A 312 27.14 -6.56 -10.03
CA TYR A 312 27.55 -7.88 -9.55
C TYR A 312 26.91 -8.29 -8.21
N PHE A 313 26.52 -7.32 -7.38
CA PHE A 313 26.07 -7.55 -6.00
C PHE A 313 24.59 -7.20 -5.78
N ASN A 314 23.84 -6.85 -6.83
CA ASN A 314 22.44 -6.43 -6.74
C ASN A 314 21.58 -7.42 -5.93
N HIS A 315 21.64 -8.71 -6.23
CA HIS A 315 20.84 -9.74 -5.59
C HIS A 315 21.30 -9.99 -4.16
N ILE A 316 22.61 -9.96 -3.90
CA ILE A 316 23.17 -10.14 -2.56
C ILE A 316 22.70 -8.98 -1.66
N PHE A 317 22.87 -7.73 -2.09
CA PHE A 317 22.42 -6.57 -1.32
C PHE A 317 20.90 -6.53 -1.13
N LEU A 318 20.13 -6.90 -2.15
CA LEU A 318 18.69 -7.02 -2.03
C LEU A 318 18.30 -8.08 -0.98
N ILE A 319 18.93 -9.26 -1.01
CA ILE A 319 18.64 -10.34 -0.05
C ILE A 319 19.02 -9.91 1.37
N LEU A 320 20.20 -9.32 1.56
CA LEU A 320 20.62 -8.80 2.86
C LEU A 320 19.65 -7.74 3.38
N PHE A 321 19.20 -6.83 2.52
CA PHE A 321 18.19 -5.83 2.88
C PHE A 321 16.86 -6.50 3.27
N VAL A 322 16.39 -7.48 2.49
CA VAL A 322 15.16 -8.25 2.75
C VAL A 322 15.24 -8.97 4.09
N ILE A 323 16.37 -9.61 4.41
CA ILE A 323 16.58 -10.30 5.69
C ILE A 323 16.58 -9.29 6.84
N ALA A 324 17.36 -8.22 6.75
CA ALA A 324 17.42 -7.18 7.78
C ALA A 324 16.04 -6.53 8.00
N GLN A 325 15.31 -6.26 6.92
CA GLN A 325 13.96 -5.70 6.97
C GLN A 325 12.96 -6.68 7.58
N ALA A 326 13.05 -7.97 7.25
CA ALA A 326 12.21 -8.99 7.86
C ALA A 326 12.47 -9.08 9.37
N ILE A 327 13.73 -9.15 9.80
CA ILE A 327 14.08 -9.16 11.24
C ILE A 327 13.50 -7.91 11.93
N ALA A 328 13.76 -6.72 11.38
CA ALA A 328 13.24 -5.47 11.91
C ALA A 328 11.70 -5.47 12.02
N THR A 329 11.02 -6.01 11.01
CA THR A 329 9.55 -6.03 10.96
C THR A 329 8.97 -7.07 11.91
N TYR A 330 9.35 -8.33 11.75
CA TYR A 330 8.72 -9.47 12.41
C TYR A 330 9.15 -9.61 13.88
N MET A 331 10.37 -9.22 14.24
CA MET A 331 10.83 -9.33 15.63
C MET A 331 10.58 -8.07 16.46
N PHE A 332 10.65 -6.88 15.84
CA PHE A 332 10.60 -5.62 16.60
C PHE A 332 9.34 -4.79 16.37
N GLN A 333 8.80 -4.76 15.14
CA GLN A 333 7.65 -3.90 14.83
C GLN A 333 6.30 -4.60 15.04
N ALA A 334 6.23 -5.90 14.72
CA ALA A 334 4.98 -6.65 14.77
C ALA A 334 5.15 -8.07 15.38
N PRO A 335 5.81 -8.21 16.56
CA PRO A 335 6.04 -9.52 17.17
C PRO A 335 4.73 -10.26 17.50
N PHE A 336 3.66 -9.51 17.79
CA PHE A 336 2.33 -10.03 18.12
C PHE A 336 1.66 -10.80 16.98
N VAL A 337 2.05 -10.55 15.72
CA VAL A 337 1.35 -11.15 14.56
C VAL A 337 1.46 -12.67 14.54
N ILE A 338 2.60 -13.22 14.99
CA ILE A 338 2.80 -14.68 15.04
C ILE A 338 1.86 -15.29 16.07
N GLU A 339 1.77 -14.69 17.25
CA GLU A 339 0.87 -15.17 18.30
C GLU A 339 -0.59 -15.08 17.86
N ASP A 340 -1.00 -13.93 17.32
CA ASP A 340 -2.36 -13.70 16.85
C ASP A 340 -2.74 -14.61 15.67
N TYR A 341 -1.78 -14.99 14.83
CA TYR A 341 -2.00 -15.92 13.73
C TYR A 341 -2.49 -17.30 14.21
N PHE A 342 -2.03 -17.77 15.36
CA PHE A 342 -2.44 -19.06 15.91
C PHE A 342 -3.59 -18.98 16.90
N LYS A 343 -4.06 -17.77 17.25
CA LYS A 343 -5.25 -17.61 18.11
C LYS A 343 -6.50 -18.11 17.39
N PRO A 344 -7.32 -18.97 18.02
CA PRO A 344 -8.54 -19.47 17.40
C PRO A 344 -9.53 -18.32 17.14
N LEU A 345 -10.31 -18.44 16.07
CA LEU A 345 -11.39 -17.53 15.75
C LEU A 345 -12.62 -17.89 16.60
N SER A 346 -12.79 -17.23 17.74
CA SER A 346 -14.04 -17.26 18.51
C SER A 346 -14.93 -16.09 18.08
N LEU A 347 -16.09 -16.39 17.51
CA LEU A 347 -17.13 -15.41 17.19
C LEU A 347 -18.19 -15.36 18.28
#